data_AF-A0A835QPB0-F1
#
_entry.id   AF-A0A835QPB0-F1
#
_cell.length_a   1.000
_cell.length_b   1.000
_cell.length_c   1.000
_cell.angle_alpha   90.00
_cell.angle_beta   90.00
_cell.angle_gamma   90.00
#
_symmetry.space_group_name_H-M   'P 1'
#
loop_
_entity.id
_entity.type
_entity.pdbx_description
1 polymer ?
#
loop_
_entity_poly.entity_id
_entity_poly.type
_entity_poly.pdbx_seq_one_letter_code
_entity_poly.pdbx_strand_id
1 'polypeptide(L)' 'MTILLRFDLVEVDVIMTAVIEGTSKLAEDVDGELTPLDLDMNLVQSFLDSFTSQQGLPGPASNLLGLMGIKLPADRKDA' A
#
# COMPACT_ATOMS: atom_id res chain seq x y z
N MET A 1 -34.11 -19.05 1.10
CA MET A 1 -33.00 -20.01 1.01
C MET A 1 -31.72 -19.19 0.93
N THR A 2 -31.11 -18.97 2.09
CA THR A 2 -29.90 -18.16 2.26
C THR A 2 -28.68 -19.05 2.05
N ILE A 3 -27.78 -18.67 1.15
CA ILE A 3 -26.39 -19.13 1.19
C ILE A 3 -25.52 -17.88 1.28
N LEU A 4 -25.00 -17.68 2.49
CA LEU A 4 -23.95 -16.74 2.83
C LEU A 4 -22.65 -17.28 2.25
N LEU A 5 -22.05 -16.58 1.29
CA LEU A 5 -20.64 -16.81 0.95
C LEU A 5 -19.80 -16.21 2.09
N ARG A 6 -19.31 -17.07 2.98
CA ARG A 6 -18.23 -16.71 3.90
C ARG A 6 -16.99 -16.40 3.06
N PHE A 7 -16.64 -15.12 2.97
CA PHE A 7 -15.28 -14.72 2.61
C PHE A 7 -14.45 -14.87 3.88
N ASP A 8 -13.71 -15.97 3.98
CA ASP A 8 -12.80 -16.23 5.09
C ASP A 8 -11.70 -15.15 5.08
N LEU A 9 -11.67 -14.35 6.17
CA LEU A 9 -10.74 -13.25 6.43
C LEU A 9 -9.34 -13.79 6.82
N VAL A 10 -8.85 -14.82 6.14
CA VAL A 10 -7.56 -15.49 6.44
C VAL A 10 -6.45 -15.00 5.51
N GLU A 11 -6.78 -14.48 4.32
CA GLU A 11 -5.78 -14.02 3.35
C GLU A 11 -5.27 -12.58 3.56
N VAL A 12 -5.89 -11.79 4.43
CA VAL A 12 -5.47 -10.39 4.65
C VAL A 12 -4.28 -10.30 5.62
N ASP A 13 -4.20 -11.20 6.59
CA ASP A 13 -3.07 -11.29 7.54
C ASP A 13 -1.77 -11.65 6.81
N VAL A 14 -1.85 -12.57 5.84
CA VAL A 14 -0.70 -13.03 5.04
C VAL A 14 -0.03 -11.89 4.27
N ILE A 15 -0.82 -10.95 3.71
CA ILE A 15 -0.26 -9.84 2.94
C ILE A 15 0.42 -8.83 3.88
N MET A 16 -0.16 -8.55 5.05
CA MET A 16 0.44 -7.64 6.03
C MET A 16 1.73 -8.23 6.62
N THR A 17 1.76 -9.53 6.93
CA THR A 17 2.98 -10.26 7.34
C THR A 17 4.02 -10.27 6.22
N ALA A 18 3.63 -10.49 4.96
CA ALA A 18 4.56 -10.44 3.83
C ALA A 18 5.14 -9.03 3.59
N VAL A 19 4.40 -7.96 3.90
CA VAL A 19 4.94 -6.60 3.83
C VAL A 19 5.92 -6.32 4.97
N ILE A 20 5.71 -6.90 6.16
CA ILE A 20 6.59 -6.70 7.33
C ILE A 20 7.82 -7.63 7.30
N GLU A 21 7.71 -8.85 6.77
CA GLU A 21 8.82 -9.83 6.68
C GLU A 21 9.49 -9.88 5.28
N GLY A 22 8.81 -9.42 4.23
CA GLY A 22 9.21 -9.68 2.83
C GLY A 22 10.24 -8.73 2.22
N THR A 23 10.64 -7.65 2.89
CA THR A 23 11.74 -6.81 2.39
C THR A 23 13.11 -7.39 2.72
N SER A 24 13.21 -8.28 3.72
CA SER A 24 14.50 -8.90 4.11
C SER A 24 14.87 -10.11 3.26
N LYS A 25 13.91 -10.84 2.68
CA LYS A 25 14.17 -12.07 1.90
C LYS A 25 14.43 -11.84 0.40
N LEU A 26 14.21 -10.62 -0.09
CA LEU A 26 14.57 -10.22 -1.45
C LEU A 26 16.05 -9.78 -1.56
N ALA A 27 16.75 -9.59 -0.44
CA ALA A 27 18.13 -9.15 -0.44
C ALA A 27 19.14 -10.28 -0.77
N GLU A 28 18.73 -11.56 -0.73
CA GLU A 28 19.64 -12.68 -0.97
C GLU A 28 19.89 -12.99 -2.46
N ASP A 29 19.11 -12.41 -3.38
CA ASP A 29 19.23 -12.65 -4.84
C ASP A 29 19.48 -11.35 -5.65
N VAL A 30 19.70 -10.23 -4.97
CA VAL A 30 20.06 -8.96 -5.59
C VAL A 30 21.52 -8.70 -5.23
N ASP A 31 22.43 -9.06 -6.13
CA ASP A 31 23.89 -8.79 -6.07
C ASP A 31 24.21 -7.29 -6.23
N GLY A 32 23.27 -6.44 -5.82
CA GLY A 32 23.33 -4.99 -5.82
C GLY A 32 23.16 -4.50 -4.39
N GLU A 33 24.20 -3.85 -3.88
CA GLU A 33 24.24 -3.24 -2.56
C GLU A 33 23.01 -2.33 -2.36
N LEU A 34 22.01 -2.82 -1.61
CA LEU A 34 20.82 -2.02 -1.31
C LEU A 34 21.23 -0.89 -0.38
N THR A 35 21.43 0.31 -0.95
CA THR A 35 21.73 1.50 -0.15
C THR A 35 20.48 1.92 0.62
N PRO A 36 20.59 2.20 1.93
CA PRO A 36 19.49 2.76 2.70
C PRO A 36 18.97 4.04 2.03
N LEU A 37 17.70 4.03 1.64
CA LEU A 37 17.03 5.22 1.11
C LEU A 37 16.66 6.12 2.30
N ASP A 38 17.21 7.33 2.33
CA ASP A 38 16.79 8.34 3.30
C ASP A 38 15.38 8.85 2.94
N LEU A 39 14.43 8.70 3.87
CA LEU A 39 13.02 9.01 3.66
C LEU A 39 12.59 10.16 4.56
N ASP A 40 12.14 11.27 3.97
CA ASP A 40 11.56 12.39 4.71
C ASP A 40 10.12 12.06 5.15
N MET A 41 9.95 11.81 6.44
CA MET A 41 8.64 11.49 7.03
C MET A 41 7.61 12.62 6.89
N ASN A 42 8.04 13.88 6.80
CA ASN A 42 7.11 15.01 6.59
C ASN A 42 6.55 15.01 5.16
N LEU A 43 7.38 14.64 4.17
CA LEU A 43 6.92 14.49 2.79
C LEU A 43 5.95 13.30 2.69
N VAL A 44 6.27 12.18 3.33
CA VAL A 44 5.37 11.02 3.36
C VAL A 44 4.03 11.39 3.99
N GLN A 45 4.02 12.05 5.15
CA GLN A 45 2.79 12.49 5.81
C GLN A 45 1.98 13.45 4.95
N SER A 46 2.58 14.55 4.49
CA SER A 46 1.87 15.53 3.67
C SER A 46 1.35 14.96 2.34
N PHE A 47 2.06 13.97 1.78
CA PHE A 47 1.62 13.23 0.60
C PHE A 47 0.41 12.33 0.89
N LEU A 48 0.46 11.55 1.98
CA LEU A 48 -0.65 10.69 2.41
C LEU A 48 -1.88 11.50 2.83
N ASP A 49 -1.68 12.65 3.47
CA ASP A 49 -2.76 13.59 3.80
C ASP A 49 -3.39 14.17 2.53
N SER A 50 -2.56 14.54 1.54
CA SER A 50 -3.03 15.01 0.23
C SER A 50 -3.81 13.93 -0.52
N PHE A 51 -3.36 12.67 -0.46
CA PHE A 51 -4.04 11.53 -1.06
C PHE A 51 -5.39 11.24 -0.36
N THR A 52 -5.39 11.21 0.97
CA THR A 52 -6.59 10.97 1.78
C THR A 52 -7.62 12.09 1.59
N SER A 53 -7.17 13.34 1.48
CA SER A 53 -8.04 14.50 1.22
C SER A 53 -8.74 14.43 -0.14
N GLN A 54 -8.16 13.73 -1.11
CA GLN A 54 -8.80 13.48 -2.41
C GLN A 54 -9.95 12.48 -2.30
N GLN A 55 -10.04 11.69 -1.21
CA GLN A 55 -11.16 10.77 -0.95
C GLN A 55 -11.44 9.82 -2.13
N GLY A 56 -10.38 9.34 -2.79
CA GLY A 56 -10.49 8.47 -3.96
C GLY A 56 -10.79 9.19 -5.28
N LEU A 57 -10.91 10.52 -5.28
CA LEU A 57 -11.00 11.31 -6.51
C LEU A 57 -9.62 11.48 -7.16
N PRO A 58 -9.55 11.68 -8.49
CA PRO A 58 -8.30 12.02 -9.17
C PRO A 58 -7.72 13.35 -8.65
N GLY A 59 -6.42 13.36 -8.36
CA GLY A 59 -5.70 14.54 -7.88
C GLY A 59 -4.18 14.35 -7.91
N PRO A 60 -3.40 15.35 -7.47
CA PRO A 60 -1.95 15.34 -7.64
C PRO A 60 -1.27 14.10 -7.03
N ALA A 61 -1.64 13.74 -5.80
CA ALA A 61 -1.05 12.59 -5.12
C ALA A 61 -1.50 11.25 -5.76
N SER A 62 -2.79 11.09 -6.08
CA SER A 62 -3.29 9.86 -6.72
C SER A 62 -2.76 9.67 -8.15
N ASN A 63 -2.54 10.74 -8.90
CA ASN A 63 -1.92 10.69 -10.22
C ASN A 63 -0.46 10.23 -10.14
N LEU A 64 0.32 10.75 -9.19
CA LEU A 64 1.72 10.33 -8.99
C LEU A 64 1.81 8.85 -8.64
N LEU A 65 0.92 8.36 -7.76
CA LEU A 65 0.83 6.92 -7.44
C LEU A 65 0.50 6.09 -8.68
N GLY A 66 -0.45 6.56 -9.50
CA GLY A 66 -0.78 5.91 -10.77
C GLY A 66 0.40 5.84 -11.74
N LEU A 67 1.20 6.90 -11.86
CA LEU A 67 2.42 6.92 -12.67
C LEU A 67 3.49 5.96 -12.14
N MET A 68 3.52 5.73 -10.83
CA MET A 68 4.39 4.74 -10.19
C MET A 68 3.85 3.30 -10.28
N GLY A 69 2.67 3.08 -10.89
CA GLY A 69 2.01 1.78 -10.93
C GLY A 69 1.47 1.31 -9.58
N ILE A 70 1.44 2.20 -8.58
CA ILE A 70 0.96 1.93 -7.23
C ILE A 70 -0.52 2.27 -7.17
N LYS A 71 -1.36 1.26 -6.92
CA LYS A 71 -2.80 1.45 -6.72
C LYS A 71 -3.14 1.16 -5.27
N LEU A 72 -3.37 2.21 -4.48
CA LEU A 72 -3.87 2.04 -3.12
C LEU A 72 -5.34 1.61 -3.14
N PRO A 73 -5.77 0.76 -2.18
CA PRO A 73 -7.18 0.49 -1.98
C PRO A 73 -7.91 1.80 -1.65
N ALA A 74 -9.11 1.97 -2.21
CA ALA A 74 -9.96 3.08 -1.79
C ALA A 74 -10.22 2.96 -0.30
N ASP A 75 -10.22 4.10 0.41
CA ASP A 75 -10.65 4.15 1.80
C ASP A 75 -12.10 3.63 1.84
N ARG A 76 -12.30 2.44 2.41
CA ARG A 76 -13.61 1.81 2.53
C ARG A 76 -14.41 2.58 3.56
N LYS A 77 -15.00 3.70 3.16
CA LYS A 77 -16.19 4.26 3.82
C LYS A 77 -17.43 3.69 3.13
N ASP A 78 -17.50 2.37 3.14
CA ASP A 78 -18.65 1.64 2.63
C ASP A 78 -19.57 1.42 3.83
N ALA A 79 -20.61 2.26 3.92
CA ALA A 79 -21.89 2.14 4.66
C ALA A 79 -21.95 1.34 5.97
#